data_AF-A0A662LPG3-F1
#
_entry.id   AF-A0A662LPG3-F1
#
_cell.length_a   1.000
_cell.length_b   1.000
_cell.length_c   1.000
_cell.angle_alpha   90.00
_cell.angle_beta   90.00
_cell.angle_gamma   90.00
#
_symmetry.space_group_name_H-M   'P 1'
#
loop_
_entity.id
_entity.type
_entity.pdbx_description
1 polymer ?
#
loop_
_entity_poly.entity_id
_entity_poly.type
_entity_poly.pdbx_seq_one_letter_code
_entity_poly.pdbx_strand_id
1 'polypeptide(L)'
;MVRKSIYDQMTRAEREVAELLKDLDIIWSYEHPVFVWDEHKRPRVWTPDFFLMQFGVYIEVCGSREFDYEYRRKIYDKNGHNVIFLHLYKESKKWKNHLFIFLQLFNNEQNYKLNEILRKEK
;
A
#
# COMPACT_ATOMS: atom_id res chain seq x y z
N MET A 1 -28.41 8.89 -11.70
CA MET A 1 -26.96 8.74 -11.99
C MET A 1 -26.58 7.30 -11.69
N VAL A 2 -26.11 6.54 -12.67
CA VAL A 2 -25.49 5.23 -12.41
C VAL A 2 -24.16 5.50 -11.71
N ARG A 3 -23.97 4.98 -10.49
CA ARG A 3 -22.67 5.03 -9.81
C ARG A 3 -21.68 4.25 -10.68
N LYS A 4 -20.75 4.93 -11.34
CA LYS A 4 -19.63 4.29 -12.02
C LYS A 4 -18.81 3.52 -11.01
N SER A 5 -18.32 2.34 -11.40
CA SER A 5 -17.52 1.51 -10.53
C SER A 5 -16.16 2.18 -10.31
N ILE A 6 -15.60 2.12 -9.10
CA ILE A 6 -14.24 2.66 -8.85
C ILE A 6 -13.20 1.92 -9.71
N TYR A 7 -13.46 0.65 -10.02
CA TYR A 7 -12.64 -0.18 -10.90
C TYR A 7 -12.55 0.37 -12.34
N ASP A 8 -13.49 1.20 -12.78
CA ASP A 8 -13.46 1.83 -14.10
C ASP A 8 -12.38 2.91 -14.22
N GLN A 9 -11.88 3.42 -13.08
CA GLN A 9 -10.83 4.44 -13.00
C GLN A 9 -9.43 3.84 -12.88
N MET A 10 -9.34 2.55 -12.53
CA MET A 10 -8.08 1.86 -12.28
C MET A 10 -7.36 1.48 -13.57
N THR A 11 -6.03 1.53 -13.54
CA THR A 11 -5.22 0.85 -14.56
C THR A 11 -5.43 -0.67 -14.51
N ARG A 12 -5.02 -1.39 -15.57
CA ARG A 12 -5.07 -2.86 -15.57
C ARG A 12 -4.28 -3.46 -14.40
N ALA A 13 -3.15 -2.87 -14.06
CA ALA A 13 -2.27 -3.30 -12.98
C ALA A 13 -2.95 -3.11 -11.62
N GLU A 14 -3.50 -1.93 -11.36
CA GLU A 14 -4.28 -1.64 -10.14
C GLU A 14 -5.48 -2.57 -10.01
N ARG A 15 -6.21 -2.83 -11.10
CA ARG A 15 -7.36 -3.73 -11.09
C ARG A 15 -6.96 -5.15 -10.70
N GLU A 16 -5.82 -5.65 -11.19
CA GLU A 16 -5.31 -6.97 -10.81
C GLU A 16 -4.98 -7.05 -9.30
N VAL A 17 -4.43 -5.96 -8.73
CA VAL A 17 -4.18 -5.86 -7.29
C VAL A 17 -5.50 -5.78 -6.52
N ALA A 18 -6.46 -4.96 -6.96
CA ALA A 18 -7.74 -4.77 -6.31
C ALA A 18 -8.57 -6.07 -6.24
N GLU A 19 -8.59 -6.86 -7.32
CA GLU A 19 -9.24 -8.17 -7.32
C GLU A 19 -8.53 -9.15 -6.37
N LEU A 20 -7.20 -9.19 -6.35
CA LEU A 20 -6.48 -10.05 -5.39
C LEU A 20 -6.79 -9.64 -3.94
N LEU A 21 -6.80 -8.34 -3.62
CA LEU A 21 -7.13 -7.88 -2.27
C LEU A 21 -8.55 -8.25 -1.88
N LYS A 22 -9.49 -8.17 -2.82
CA LYS A 22 -10.88 -8.61 -2.64
C LYS A 22 -10.99 -10.12 -2.42
N ASP A 23 -10.25 -10.93 -3.18
CA ASP A 23 -10.21 -12.40 -3.00
C ASP A 23 -9.66 -12.82 -1.63
N LEU A 24 -8.88 -11.94 -0.99
CA LEU A 24 -8.31 -12.13 0.34
C LEU A 24 -9.16 -11.51 1.47
N ASP A 25 -10.33 -10.95 1.14
CA ASP A 25 -11.19 -10.19 2.06
C ASP A 25 -10.47 -9.01 2.75
N ILE A 26 -9.48 -8.41 2.10
CA ILE A 26 -8.77 -7.23 2.58
C ILE A 26 -9.55 -5.98 2.16
N ILE A 27 -9.82 -5.10 3.13
CA ILE A 27 -10.59 -3.88 2.88
C ILE A 27 -9.61 -2.76 2.55
N TRP A 28 -9.84 -2.08 1.44
CA TRP A 28 -8.96 -1.04 0.95
C TRP A 28 -9.70 0.26 0.62
N SER A 29 -8.99 1.38 0.70
CA SER A 29 -9.40 2.68 0.17
C SER A 29 -8.54 3.00 -1.04
N TYR A 30 -9.15 3.30 -2.19
CA TYR A 30 -8.44 3.69 -3.41
C TYR A 30 -8.02 5.16 -3.34
N GLU A 31 -6.80 5.46 -3.78
CA GLU A 31 -6.21 6.81 -3.84
C GLU A 31 -6.36 7.61 -2.53
N HIS A 32 -6.19 6.94 -1.38
CA HIS A 32 -6.32 7.58 -0.08
C HIS A 32 -5.22 8.65 0.10
N PRO A 33 -5.56 9.92 0.37
CA PRO A 33 -4.58 10.98 0.41
C PRO A 33 -3.65 10.85 1.62
N VAL A 34 -2.36 11.04 1.39
CA VAL A 34 -1.32 11.08 2.42
C VAL A 34 -0.52 12.36 2.33
N PHE A 35 -0.29 12.99 3.48
CA PHE A 35 0.52 14.18 3.58
C PHE A 35 2.00 13.81 3.70
N VAL A 36 2.84 14.43 2.88
CA VAL A 36 4.30 14.23 2.90
C VAL A 36 5.03 15.57 2.77
N TRP A 37 6.22 15.62 3.37
CA TRP A 37 7.22 16.64 3.12
C TRP A 37 8.20 16.14 2.08
N ASP A 38 8.33 16.87 0.96
CA ASP A 38 9.32 16.54 -0.06
C ASP A 38 10.75 16.87 0.40
N GLU A 39 11.73 16.58 -0.46
CA GLU A 39 13.15 16.80 -0.16
C GLU A 39 13.52 18.27 0.14
N HIS A 40 12.71 19.22 -0.31
CA HIS A 40 12.87 20.64 -0.06
C HIS A 40 12.01 21.14 1.11
N LYS A 41 11.48 20.22 1.93
CA LYS A 41 10.56 20.50 3.04
C LYS A 41 9.31 21.24 2.59
N ARG A 42 8.85 21.00 1.36
CA ARG A 42 7.59 21.56 0.86
C ARG A 42 6.47 20.56 1.16
N PRO A 43 5.31 21.02 1.64
CA PRO A 43 4.18 20.14 1.92
C PRO A 43 3.57 19.66 0.60
N ARG A 44 3.21 18.37 0.54
CA ARG A 44 2.57 17.72 -0.61
C ARG A 44 1.47 16.80 -0.11
N VAL A 45 0.47 16.60 -0.96
CA VAL A 45 -0.49 15.51 -0.83
C VAL A 45 -0.24 14.54 -1.95
N TRP A 46 0.07 13.30 -1.61
CA TRP A 46 0.19 12.20 -2.55
C TRP A 46 -0.97 11.24 -2.36
N THR A 47 -1.28 10.46 -3.39
CA THR A 47 -2.35 9.46 -3.36
C THR A 47 -1.74 8.12 -3.80
N PRO A 48 -1.22 7.30 -2.87
CA PRO A 48 -0.90 5.90 -3.15
C PRO A 48 -2.16 5.17 -3.63
N ASP A 49 -1.99 4.16 -4.47
CA ASP A 49 -3.12 3.50 -5.14
C ASP A 49 -4.09 2.85 -4.14
N PHE A 50 -3.59 2.21 -3.09
CA PHE A 50 -4.43 1.59 -2.07
C PHE A 50 -3.94 1.89 -0.66
N PHE A 51 -4.87 2.04 0.28
CA PHE A 51 -4.62 1.98 1.72
C PHE A 51 -5.34 0.78 2.32
N LEU A 52 -4.60 -0.15 2.91
CA LEU A 52 -5.15 -1.34 3.56
C LEU A 52 -5.44 -1.04 5.03
N MET A 53 -6.71 -0.84 5.35
CA MET A 53 -7.12 -0.29 6.65
C MET A 53 -6.75 -1.21 7.82
N GLN A 54 -6.84 -2.53 7.64
CA GLN A 54 -6.49 -3.51 8.70
C GLN A 54 -5.02 -3.46 9.08
N PHE A 55 -4.15 -3.18 8.12
CA PHE A 55 -2.70 -3.22 8.31
C PHE A 55 -2.10 -1.84 8.56
N GLY A 56 -2.84 -0.77 8.29
CA GLY A 56 -2.30 0.60 8.36
C GLY A 56 -1.16 0.83 7.38
N VAL A 57 -1.22 0.20 6.20
CA VAL A 57 -0.17 0.22 5.17
C VAL A 57 -0.74 0.66 3.83
N TYR A 58 0.05 1.39 3.05
CA TYR A 58 -0.28 1.75 1.68
C TYR A 58 0.33 0.78 0.67
N ILE A 59 -0.25 0.72 -0.52
CA ILE A 59 0.29 0.04 -1.69
C ILE A 59 0.46 1.08 -2.80
N GLU A 60 1.61 1.01 -3.46
CA GLU A 60 1.92 1.73 -4.69
C GLU A 60 2.16 0.70 -5.81
N VAL A 61 1.29 0.67 -6.82
CA VAL A 61 1.33 -0.24 -7.96
C VAL A 61 2.24 0.35 -9.04
N CYS A 62 3.43 -0.22 -9.16
CA CYS A 62 4.43 0.25 -10.11
C CYS A 62 4.15 -0.34 -11.50
N GLY A 63 3.45 0.39 -12.36
CA GLY A 63 3.05 -0.05 -13.70
C GLY A 63 4.10 0.11 -14.80
N SER A 64 5.15 0.91 -14.58
CA SER A 64 6.17 1.24 -15.60
C SER A 64 7.59 1.20 -15.03
N ARG A 65 8.61 1.16 -15.90
CA ARG A 65 10.04 1.29 -15.50
C ARG A 65 10.54 2.72 -15.45
N GLU A 66 9.86 3.63 -16.13
CA GLU A 66 10.34 4.98 -16.40
C GLU A 66 10.08 5.94 -15.24
N PHE A 67 9.20 5.57 -14.32
CA PHE A 67 8.90 6.37 -13.15
C PHE A 67 9.89 6.08 -12.00
N ASP A 68 10.31 7.13 -11.30
CA ASP A 68 11.26 7.02 -10.18
C ASP A 68 10.56 6.60 -8.88
N TYR A 69 10.32 5.29 -8.74
CA TYR A 69 9.73 4.71 -7.54
C TYR A 69 10.68 4.73 -6.33
N GLU A 70 12.00 4.80 -6.57
CA GLU A 70 12.98 4.88 -5.48
C GLU A 70 12.92 6.25 -4.79
N TYR A 71 12.71 7.32 -5.56
CA TYR A 71 12.39 8.64 -5.00
C TYR A 71 11.13 8.61 -4.14
N ARG A 72 10.00 8.08 -4.66
CA ARG A 72 8.75 8.00 -3.88
C ARG A 72 8.96 7.20 -2.59
N ARG A 73 9.63 6.04 -2.67
CA ARG A 73 9.94 5.20 -1.50
C ARG A 73 10.70 5.99 -0.45
N LYS A 74 11.78 6.65 -0.84
CA LYS A 74 12.60 7.47 0.05
C LYS A 74 11.80 8.59 0.73
N ILE A 75 10.87 9.22 0.03
CA ILE A 75 10.01 10.26 0.62
C ILE A 75 9.01 9.64 1.60
N TYR A 76 8.34 8.54 1.27
CA TYR A 76 7.43 7.87 2.22
C TYR A 76 8.15 7.43 3.49
N ASP A 77 9.33 6.79 3.37
CA ASP A 77 10.13 6.33 4.50
C ASP A 77 10.51 7.50 5.43
N LYS A 78 10.97 8.61 4.86
CA LYS A 78 11.30 9.83 5.62
C LYS A 78 10.11 10.46 6.34
N ASN A 79 8.90 10.23 5.84
CA ASN A 79 7.67 10.73 6.43
C ASN A 79 7.00 9.70 7.36
N GLY A 80 7.61 8.52 7.57
CA GLY A 80 7.10 7.48 8.46
C GLY A 80 5.91 6.70 7.91
N HIS A 81 5.71 6.72 6.59
CA HIS A 81 4.63 5.99 5.94
C HIS A 81 5.08 4.60 5.50
N ASN A 82 4.37 3.56 5.93
CA ASN A 82 4.61 2.21 5.45
C ASN A 82 3.95 2.04 4.07
N VAL A 83 4.76 1.83 3.03
CA VAL A 83 4.28 1.67 1.64
C VAL A 83 4.91 0.44 0.98
N ILE A 84 4.07 -0.45 0.46
CA ILE A 84 4.49 -1.62 -0.31
C ILE A 84 4.48 -1.25 -1.80
N PHE A 85 5.62 -1.37 -2.46
CA PHE A 85 5.75 -1.08 -3.88
C PHE A 85 5.65 -2.37 -4.69
N LEU A 86 4.57 -2.52 -5.47
CA LEU A 86 4.31 -3.71 -6.26
C LEU A 86 4.72 -3.51 -7.72
N HIS A 87 5.88 -4.07 -8.10
CA HIS A 87 6.38 -4.01 -9.48
C HIS A 87 5.80 -5.14 -10.35
N LEU A 88 4.61 -4.93 -10.90
CA LEU A 88 3.90 -5.92 -11.71
C LEU A 88 4.60 -6.25 -13.04
N TYR A 89 5.38 -5.30 -13.59
CA TYR A 89 6.12 -5.48 -14.86
C TYR A 89 7.43 -6.26 -14.72
N LYS A 90 7.99 -6.43 -13.50
CA LYS A 90 9.29 -7.10 -13.33
C LYS A 90 9.13 -8.59 -13.58
N GLU A 91 8.20 -9.25 -12.88
CA GLU A 91 7.83 -10.66 -13.07
C GLU A 91 6.41 -10.92 -12.51
N SER A 92 5.51 -11.43 -13.35
CA SER A 92 4.06 -11.48 -13.08
C SER A 92 3.62 -12.26 -11.83
N LYS A 93 4.44 -13.19 -11.33
CA LYS A 93 4.13 -13.95 -10.10
C LYS A 93 4.90 -13.51 -8.87
N LYS A 94 6.01 -12.77 -9.01
CA LYS A 94 6.84 -12.37 -7.86
C LYS A 94 6.20 -11.28 -7.02
N TRP A 95 5.41 -10.40 -7.62
CA TRP A 95 4.75 -9.32 -6.88
C TRP A 95 3.72 -9.84 -5.86
N LYS A 96 3.02 -10.95 -6.15
CA LYS A 96 2.08 -11.57 -5.20
C LYS A 96 2.80 -12.12 -3.97
N ASN A 97 3.88 -12.87 -4.20
CA ASN A 97 4.72 -13.36 -3.10
C ASN A 97 5.30 -12.21 -2.27
N HIS A 98 5.74 -11.14 -2.94
CA HIS A 98 6.21 -9.93 -2.26
C HIS A 98 5.10 -9.32 -1.38
N LEU A 99 3.89 -9.14 -1.91
CA LEU A 99 2.74 -8.66 -1.14
C LEU A 99 2.48 -9.55 0.08
N PHE A 100 2.42 -10.87 -0.09
CA PHE A 100 2.15 -11.81 1.00
C PHE A 100 3.19 -11.75 2.12
N ILE A 101 4.49 -11.66 1.77
CA ILE A 101 5.56 -11.50 2.75
C ILE A 101 5.32 -10.25 3.59
N PHE A 102 5.02 -9.11 2.96
CA PHE A 102 4.77 -7.86 3.69
C PHE A 102 3.50 -7.92 4.53
N LEU A 103 2.39 -8.45 4.02
CA LEU A 103 1.15 -8.60 4.79
C LEU A 103 1.38 -9.47 6.04
N GLN A 104 2.13 -10.56 5.91
CA GLN A 104 2.49 -11.41 7.04
C GLN A 104 3.38 -10.68 8.05
N LEU A 105 4.36 -9.90 7.60
CA LEU A 105 5.21 -9.09 8.48
C LEU A 105 4.38 -8.09 9.28
N PHE A 106 3.52 -7.30 8.63
CA PHE A 106 2.68 -6.31 9.31
C PHE A 106 1.70 -6.96 10.29
N ASN A 107 1.08 -8.08 9.89
CA ASN A 107 0.19 -8.83 10.79
C ASN A 107 0.93 -9.34 12.03
N ASN A 108 2.15 -9.88 11.86
CA ASN A 108 2.94 -10.36 12.98
C ASN A 108 3.36 -9.22 13.92
N GLU A 109 3.74 -8.06 13.38
CA GLU A 109 4.10 -6.90 14.18
C GLU A 109 2.92 -6.36 14.99
N GLN A 110 1.73 -6.25 14.38
CA GLN A 110 0.50 -5.83 15.07
C GLN A 110 0.14 -6.79 16.20
N ASN A 111 0.14 -8.11 15.93
CA ASN A 111 -0.17 -9.13 16.93
C ASN A 111 0.86 -9.14 18.07
N TYR A 112 2.14 -8.95 17.76
CA TYR A 112 3.19 -8.84 18.77
C TYR A 112 2.91 -7.66 19.71
N LYS A 113 2.65 -6.47 19.17
CA LYS A 113 2.34 -5.26 19.96
C LYS A 113 1.09 -5.44 20.84
N LEU A 114 0.03 -6.04 20.29
CA LEU A 114 -1.19 -6.32 21.04
C LEU A 114 -0.92 -7.26 22.22
N ASN A 115 -0.18 -8.34 21.98
CA ASN A 115 0.16 -9.30 23.02
C ASN A 115 1.03 -8.69 24.12
N GLU A 116 1.95 -7.79 23.78
CA GLU A 116 2.75 -7.06 24.76
C GLU A 116 1.91 -6.13 25.65
N ILE A 117 0.88 -5.48 25.09
CA ILE A 117 -0.07 -4.66 25.87
C ILE A 117 -0.85 -5.56 26.82
N LEU A 118 -1.45 -6.65 26.32
CA LEU A 118 -2.24 -7.59 27.11
C LEU A 118 -1.43 -8.25 28.25
N ARG A 119 -0.12 -8.41 28.08
CA ARG A 119 0.77 -8.92 29.14
C ARG A 119 0.99 -7.91 30.27
N LYS A 120 1.01 -6.61 29.97
CA LYS A 120 1.22 -5.55 30.96
C LYS A 120 -0.03 -5.24 31.78
N GLU A 121 -1.20 -5.57 31.24
CA GLU A 121 -2.49 -5.39 31.91
C GLU A 121 -2.88 -6.58 32.81
N LYS A 122 -2.11 -7.67 32.78
CA LYS A 122 -2.23 -8.82 33.70
C LYS A 122 -1.33 -8.66 34.90
#